data_AF-A0A7X2LR97-F1
#
_entry.id   AF-A0A7X2LR97-F1
#
_cell.length_a   1.000
_cell.length_b   1.000
_cell.length_c   1.000
_cell.angle_alpha   90.00
_cell.angle_beta   90.00
_cell.angle_gamma   90.00
#
_symmetry.space_group_name_H-M   'P 1'
#
loop_
_entity.id
_entity.type
_entity.pdbx_description
1 polymer ?
#
loop_
_entity_poly.entity_id
_entity_poly.type
_entity_poly.pdbx_seq_one_letter_code
_entity_poly.pdbx_strand_id
1 'polypeptide(L)'
;MNRQRYQLVFNRHRGMLMAVAETASAISGQKLPTARGGAGVVAPASWKFCTLVLALALTWQSVAHAQILVDRNAPREEQPMVLKAANGVPVVNIRQPNAKGLSVNSYRRFDVDGQGVILNNAGGASKSELG
;
A
#
# COMPACT_ATOMS: atom_id res chain seq x y z
N MET A 1 -20.30 66.27 -0.44
CA MET A 1 -20.65 65.48 0.75
C MET A 1 -20.16 64.05 0.56
N ASN A 2 -18.92 63.75 0.93
CA ASN A 2 -18.37 62.38 1.01
C ASN A 2 -17.11 62.40 1.90
N ARG A 3 -17.29 62.54 3.22
CA ARG A 3 -16.22 62.72 4.23
C ARG A 3 -15.93 61.47 5.07
N GLN A 4 -16.47 60.32 4.67
CA GLN A 4 -16.48 59.11 5.52
C GLN A 4 -16.01 57.83 4.81
N ARG A 5 -15.31 57.93 3.67
CA ARG A 5 -14.69 56.76 3.05
C ARG A 5 -13.23 56.69 3.47
N TYR A 6 -12.92 55.65 4.23
CA TYR A 6 -11.58 55.36 4.71
C TYR A 6 -11.15 54.00 4.18
N GLN A 7 -9.92 53.91 3.67
CA GLN A 7 -9.31 52.65 3.28
C GLN A 7 -8.52 52.10 4.47
N LEU A 8 -8.63 50.79 4.71
CA LEU A 8 -7.80 50.11 5.71
C LEU A 8 -6.44 49.80 5.09
N VAL A 9 -5.39 50.36 5.68
CA VAL A 9 -4.00 50.11 5.28
C VAL A 9 -3.25 49.51 6.47
N PHE A 10 -2.49 48.45 6.22
CA PHE A 10 -1.71 47.78 7.26
C PHE A 10 -0.48 48.62 7.63
N ASN A 11 -0.40 49.04 8.90
CA ASN A 11 0.76 49.78 9.40
C ASN A 11 1.78 48.81 10.01
N ARG A 12 2.92 48.65 9.33
CA ARG A 12 3.98 47.71 9.72
C ARG A 12 4.64 48.05 11.06
N HIS A 13 4.71 49.31 11.46
CA HIS A 13 5.29 49.72 12.75
C HIS A 13 4.37 49.43 13.93
N ARG A 14 3.05 49.38 13.70
CA ARG A 14 2.05 49.10 14.74
C ARG A 14 1.47 47.69 14.67
N GLY A 15 1.79 46.94 13.63
CA GLY A 15 1.32 45.56 13.45
C GLY A 15 -0.20 45.42 13.29
N MET A 16 -0.90 46.50 12.89
CA MET A 16 -2.37 46.50 12.79
C MET A 16 -2.89 47.30 11.60
N LEU A 17 -4.13 47.03 11.21
CA LEU A 17 -4.87 47.78 10.18
C LEU A 17 -5.30 49.14 10.74
N MET A 18 -5.00 50.21 10.01
CA MET A 18 -5.39 51.59 10.34
C MET A 18 -6.26 52.16 9.23
N ALA A 19 -7.29 52.93 9.60
CA ALA A 19 -8.14 53.64 8.65
C ALA A 19 -7.43 54.92 8.15
N VAL A 20 -7.25 55.04 6.84
CA VAL A 20 -6.60 56.20 6.19
C VAL A 20 -7.58 56.84 5.21
N ALA A 21 -7.62 58.17 5.18
CA ALA A 21 -8.44 58.92 4.22
C ALA A 21 -7.93 58.69 2.78
N GLU A 22 -8.85 58.45 1.85
CA GLU A 22 -8.56 58.14 0.44
C GLU A 22 -7.78 59.24 -0.32
N THR A 23 -7.72 60.47 0.22
CA THR A 23 -6.97 61.60 -0.35
C THR A 23 -5.49 61.65 0.07
N ALA A 24 -5.04 60.76 0.96
CA ALA A 24 -3.62 60.66 1.28
C ALA A 24 -2.89 59.88 0.18
N SER A 25 -2.21 60.61 -0.72
CA SER A 25 -1.32 60.00 -1.71
C SER A 25 -0.08 59.44 -1.01
N ALA A 26 0.18 58.14 -1.18
CA ALA A 26 1.44 57.55 -0.76
C ALA A 26 2.58 58.18 -1.58
N ILE A 27 3.42 59.00 -0.95
CA ILE A 27 4.72 59.38 -1.51
C ILE A 27 5.63 58.16 -1.34
N SER A 28 5.55 57.22 -2.27
CA SER A 28 6.58 56.20 -2.45
C SER A 28 6.47 55.67 -3.86
N GLY A 29 7.38 56.14 -4.72
CA GLY A 29 7.50 55.64 -6.07
C GLY A 29 7.84 54.16 -6.07
N GLN A 30 7.16 53.40 -6.92
CA GLN A 30 7.78 52.59 -7.96
C GLN A 30 6.70 51.98 -8.85
N LYS A 31 6.92 52.10 -10.16
CA LYS A 31 6.08 51.55 -11.23
C LYS A 31 6.08 50.01 -11.19
N LEU A 32 4.91 49.47 -11.55
CA LEU A 32 4.54 48.13 -12.05
C LEU A 32 5.66 47.21 -12.60
N PRO A 33 5.48 45.88 -12.56
CA PRO A 33 4.65 45.27 -13.61
C PRO A 33 3.59 44.27 -13.13
N THR A 34 2.47 44.31 -13.85
CA THR A 34 1.48 43.26 -14.00
C THR A 34 2.12 41.97 -14.51
N ALA A 35 2.02 40.89 -13.74
CA ALA A 35 2.17 39.52 -14.24
C ALA A 35 0.93 38.72 -13.85
N ARG A 36 0.19 38.32 -14.89
CA ARG A 36 -0.88 37.31 -14.88
C ARG A 36 -0.27 35.94 -14.55
N GLY A 37 -0.96 35.15 -13.74
CA GLY A 37 -0.90 33.69 -13.85
C GLY A 37 -0.42 32.93 -12.63
N GLY A 38 -1.33 32.16 -12.04
CA GLY A 38 -1.03 30.99 -11.23
C GLY A 38 -0.65 31.26 -9.78
N ALA A 39 -1.66 31.35 -8.90
CA ALA A 39 -1.45 31.05 -7.49
C ALA A 39 -1.12 29.55 -7.35
N GLY A 40 0.14 29.19 -7.59
CA GLY A 40 0.66 27.90 -7.16
C GLY A 40 0.62 27.91 -5.64
N VAL A 41 -0.34 27.18 -5.06
CA VAL A 41 -0.35 26.89 -3.62
C VAL A 41 0.92 26.10 -3.34
N VAL A 42 1.98 26.78 -2.88
CA VAL A 42 3.19 26.12 -2.39
C VAL A 42 2.81 25.54 -1.03
N ALA A 43 2.30 24.32 -1.04
CA ALA A 43 2.02 23.59 0.20
C ALA A 43 3.30 23.55 1.07
N PRO A 44 3.21 23.86 2.37
CA PRO A 44 4.36 23.84 3.27
C PRO A 44 5.05 22.47 3.26
N ALA A 45 6.36 22.44 3.38
CA ALA A 45 7.18 21.22 3.25
C ALA A 45 6.74 20.08 4.20
N SER A 46 6.14 20.41 5.35
CA SER A 46 5.55 19.47 6.29
C SER A 46 4.40 18.65 5.69
N TRP A 47 3.62 19.23 4.78
CA TRP A 47 2.51 18.53 4.13
C TRP A 47 3.01 17.54 3.08
N LYS A 48 4.06 17.91 2.34
CA LYS A 48 4.72 17.04 1.35
C LYS A 48 5.39 15.84 2.03
N PHE A 49 5.99 16.06 3.20
CA PHE A 49 6.57 15.00 4.01
C PHE A 49 5.50 14.03 4.53
N CYS A 50 4.37 14.56 5.00
CA CYS A 50 3.24 13.74 5.47
C CYS A 50 2.64 12.88 4.34
N THR A 51 2.48 13.44 3.13
CA THR A 51 2.01 12.67 1.96
C THR A 51 3.01 11.62 1.50
N LEU A 52 4.32 11.88 1.61
CA LEU A 52 5.36 10.92 1.25
C LEU A 52 5.39 9.74 2.23
N VAL A 53 5.31 10.00 3.54
CA VAL A 53 5.24 8.96 4.58
C VAL A 53 3.98 8.12 4.42
N LEU A 54 2.83 8.74 4.14
CA LEU A 54 1.58 8.02 3.88
C LEU A 54 1.68 7.15 2.61
N ALA A 55 2.27 7.67 1.54
CA ALA A 55 2.51 6.89 0.32
C ALA A 55 3.43 5.69 0.56
N LEU A 56 4.50 5.86 1.36
CA LEU A 56 5.40 4.77 1.74
C LEU A 56 4.73 3.75 2.67
N ALA A 57 3.83 4.19 3.56
CA ALA A 57 3.08 3.30 4.43
C ALA A 57 2.08 2.43 3.64
N LEU A 58 1.50 2.98 2.57
CA LEU A 58 0.56 2.25 1.70
C LEU A 58 1.25 1.18 0.84
N THR A 59 2.56 1.27 0.60
CA THR A 59 3.31 0.21 -0.10
C THR A 59 3.66 -0.96 0.82
N TRP A 60 3.45 -0.83 2.14
CA TRP A 60 3.77 -1.86 3.14
C TRP A 60 2.70 -2.94 3.25
N GLN A 61 2.18 -3.43 2.12
CA GLN A 61 1.29 -4.58 2.13
C GLN A 61 2.12 -5.85 2.19
N SER A 62 2.05 -6.56 3.32
CA SER A 62 2.58 -7.92 3.43
C SER A 62 1.72 -8.85 2.60
N VAL A 63 2.19 -9.22 1.40
CA VAL A 63 1.55 -10.24 0.57
C VAL A 63 1.74 -11.59 1.25
N ALA A 64 0.66 -12.18 1.76
CA ALA A 64 0.68 -13.54 2.26
C ALA A 64 0.57 -14.50 1.08
N HIS A 65 1.65 -15.21 0.77
CA HIS A 65 1.62 -16.28 -0.22
C HIS A 65 1.21 -17.58 0.47
N ALA A 66 0.25 -18.30 -0.11
CA ALA A 66 -0.04 -19.67 0.32
C ALA A 66 1.17 -20.56 0.02
N GLN A 67 1.65 -21.29 1.03
CA GLN A 67 2.80 -22.17 0.90
C GLN A 67 2.55 -23.53 1.55
N ILE A 68 2.96 -24.59 0.86
CA ILE A 68 3.01 -25.94 1.40
C ILE A 68 4.48 -26.26 1.69
N LEU A 69 4.84 -26.27 2.98
CA LEU A 69 6.19 -26.51 3.45
C LEU A 69 6.23 -27.82 4.24
N VAL A 70 6.84 -28.83 3.62
CA VAL A 70 7.08 -30.14 4.25
C VAL A 70 8.02 -29.98 5.45
N ASP A 71 7.72 -30.70 6.53
CA ASP A 71 8.61 -30.76 7.68
C ASP A 71 9.78 -31.70 7.39
N ARG A 72 10.95 -31.10 7.12
CA ARG A 72 12.17 -31.86 6.85
C ARG A 72 12.76 -32.53 8.09
N ASN A 73 12.30 -32.16 9.30
CA ASN A 73 12.73 -32.77 10.55
C ASN A 73 11.90 -34.01 10.93
N ALA A 74 10.73 -34.20 10.31
CA ALA A 74 9.90 -35.38 10.52
C ALA A 74 10.56 -36.65 9.95
N PRO A 75 10.15 -37.86 10.38
CA PRO A 75 10.60 -39.10 9.75
C PRO A 75 10.38 -39.08 8.24
N ARG A 76 11.30 -39.67 7.45
CA ARG A 76 11.19 -39.69 5.98
C ARG A 76 9.90 -40.31 5.47
N GLU A 77 9.33 -41.24 6.25
CA GLU A 77 8.06 -41.88 5.95
C GLU A 77 6.85 -40.94 6.05
N GLU A 78 7.02 -39.78 6.67
CA GLU A 78 6.02 -38.73 6.82
C GLU A 78 6.31 -37.50 5.95
N GLN A 79 7.36 -37.52 5.13
CA GLN A 79 7.73 -36.39 4.27
C GLN A 79 7.15 -36.56 2.85
N PRO A 80 5.98 -35.95 2.54
CA PRO A 80 5.39 -36.04 1.21
C PRO A 80 6.21 -35.30 0.15
N MET A 81 5.98 -35.65 -1.11
CA MET A 81 6.58 -34.95 -2.24
C MET A 81 5.60 -33.94 -2.81
N VAL A 82 6.02 -32.68 -2.90
CA VAL A 82 5.21 -31.59 -3.47
C VAL A 82 5.71 -31.30 -4.88
N LEU A 83 4.81 -31.39 -5.84
CA LEU A 83 4.97 -31.12 -7.26
C LEU A 83 4.01 -29.99 -7.67
N LYS A 84 4.03 -29.62 -8.95
CA LYS A 84 3.03 -28.75 -9.56
C LYS A 84 2.45 -29.41 -10.79
N ALA A 85 1.13 -29.35 -10.94
CA ALA A 85 0.45 -29.75 -12.17
C ALA A 85 0.78 -28.75 -13.31
N ALA A 86 0.43 -29.13 -14.55
CA ALA A 86 0.69 -28.30 -15.73
C ALA A 86 -0.01 -26.93 -15.68
N ASN A 87 -1.15 -26.84 -15.00
CA ASN A 87 -1.89 -25.61 -14.75
C ASN A 87 -1.42 -24.84 -13.50
N GLY A 88 -0.37 -25.30 -12.82
CA GLY A 88 0.24 -24.63 -11.68
C GLY A 88 -0.31 -25.02 -10.30
N VAL A 89 -1.41 -25.78 -10.23
CA VAL A 89 -1.98 -26.27 -8.96
C VAL A 89 -0.96 -27.17 -8.25
N PRO A 90 -0.68 -26.96 -6.94
CA PRO A 90 0.21 -27.83 -6.20
C PRO A 90 -0.34 -29.26 -6.12
N VAL A 91 0.52 -30.25 -6.39
CA VAL A 91 0.20 -31.67 -6.27
C VAL A 91 1.05 -32.26 -5.16
N VAL A 92 0.42 -32.76 -4.10
CA VAL A 92 1.08 -33.42 -2.99
C VAL A 92 0.90 -34.93 -3.16
N ASN A 93 1.99 -35.61 -3.52
CA ASN A 93 2.04 -37.06 -3.47
C ASN A 93 2.20 -37.48 -2.02
N ILE A 94 1.12 -37.99 -1.43
CA ILE A 94 1.10 -38.38 -0.03
C ILE A 94 1.92 -39.66 0.19
N ARG A 95 2.37 -39.83 1.42
CA ARG A 95 3.13 -41.01 1.83
C ARG A 95 2.26 -42.26 1.80
N GLN A 96 2.90 -43.41 1.60
CA GLN A 96 2.22 -44.69 1.66
C GLN A 96 1.54 -44.87 3.03
N PRO A 97 0.36 -45.51 3.07
CA PRO A 97 -0.30 -45.79 4.32
C PRO A 97 0.54 -46.73 5.18
N ASN A 98 0.50 -46.53 6.50
CA ASN A 98 1.09 -47.45 7.46
C ASN A 98 0.32 -48.78 7.53
N ALA A 99 0.76 -49.69 8.40
CA ALA A 99 0.12 -51.00 8.58
C ALA A 99 -1.37 -50.95 8.99
N LYS A 100 -1.86 -49.80 9.46
CA LYS A 100 -3.27 -49.57 9.82
C LYS A 100 -4.07 -48.87 8.72
N GLY A 101 -3.47 -48.63 7.55
CA GLY A 101 -4.11 -47.92 6.44
C GLY A 101 -4.02 -46.39 6.53
N LEU A 102 -3.26 -45.82 7.48
CA LEU A 102 -3.18 -44.36 7.67
C LEU A 102 -1.94 -43.78 6.97
N SER A 103 -2.16 -42.81 6.07
CA SER A 103 -1.08 -41.98 5.51
C SER A 103 -0.80 -40.80 6.42
N VAL A 104 0.38 -40.75 7.03
CA VAL A 104 0.84 -39.64 7.87
C VAL A 104 1.75 -38.74 7.05
N ASN A 105 1.47 -37.44 7.04
CA ASN A 105 2.21 -36.45 6.26
C ASN A 105 2.46 -35.21 7.12
N SER A 106 3.73 -34.87 7.34
CA SER A 106 4.16 -33.85 8.29
C SER A 106 4.59 -32.57 7.57
N TYR A 107 4.00 -31.45 7.97
CA TYR A 107 4.20 -30.13 7.37
C TYR A 107 4.46 -29.09 8.45
N ARG A 108 5.35 -28.14 8.15
CA ARG A 108 5.49 -26.92 8.96
C ARG A 108 4.45 -25.87 8.62
N ARG A 109 3.92 -25.93 7.39
CA ARG A 109 2.89 -25.04 6.87
C ARG A 109 2.14 -25.73 5.75
N PHE A 110 0.82 -25.61 5.76
CA PHE A 110 -0.04 -26.15 4.73
C PHE A 110 -1.14 -25.13 4.44
N ASP A 111 -0.84 -24.17 3.57
CA ASP A 111 -1.86 -23.25 3.08
C ASP A 111 -2.37 -23.69 1.72
N VAL A 112 -3.64 -23.41 1.46
CA VAL A 112 -4.30 -23.64 0.19
C VAL A 112 -4.75 -22.29 -0.37
N ASP A 113 -4.35 -21.99 -1.61
CA ASP A 113 -4.80 -20.78 -2.29
C ASP A 113 -6.15 -21.00 -2.98
N GLY A 114 -6.65 -19.97 -3.68
CA GLY A 114 -7.92 -20.05 -4.41
C GLY A 114 -7.93 -21.03 -5.58
N GLN A 115 -6.78 -21.52 -6.06
CA GLN A 115 -6.69 -22.56 -7.09
C GLN A 115 -6.82 -23.97 -6.50
N GLY A 116 -6.68 -24.11 -5.18
CA GLY A 116 -6.78 -25.37 -4.46
C GLY A 116 -5.47 -26.15 -4.41
N VAL A 117 -5.56 -27.41 -3.99
CA VAL A 117 -4.43 -28.35 -3.88
C VAL A 117 -4.90 -29.75 -4.24
N ILE A 118 -4.05 -30.52 -4.92
CA ILE A 118 -4.33 -31.93 -5.23
C ILE A 118 -3.57 -32.80 -4.24
N LEU A 119 -4.28 -33.61 -3.46
CA LEU A 119 -3.69 -34.69 -2.67
C LEU A 119 -3.73 -35.98 -3.51
N ASN A 120 -2.59 -36.35 -4.09
CA ASN A 120 -2.49 -37.53 -4.93
C ASN A 120 -2.35 -38.80 -4.08
N ASN A 121 -3.43 -39.58 -4.05
CA ASN A 121 -3.53 -40.90 -3.42
C ASN A 121 -3.78 -42.02 -4.45
N ALA A 122 -3.54 -41.76 -5.74
CA ALA A 122 -3.78 -42.73 -6.79
C ALA A 122 -2.58 -43.68 -6.96
N GLY A 123 -2.85 -44.97 -7.19
CA GLY A 123 -1.82 -45.98 -7.51
C GLY A 123 -1.36 -45.94 -8.98
N GLY A 124 -1.97 -45.09 -9.80
CA GLY A 124 -1.68 -44.95 -11.23
C GLY A 124 -2.24 -43.63 -11.77
N ALA A 125 -2.07 -43.39 -13.07
CA ALA A 125 -2.57 -42.16 -13.69
C ALA A 125 -4.10 -42.07 -13.61
N SER A 126 -4.60 -40.95 -13.10
CA SER A 126 -6.02 -40.65 -12.98
C SER A 126 -6.26 -39.16 -13.19
N LYS A 127 -7.46 -38.78 -13.63
CA LYS A 127 -7.85 -37.38 -13.80
C LYS A 127 -8.35 -36.81 -12.47
N SER A 128 -7.80 -35.67 -12.05
CA SER A 128 -8.38 -34.88 -10.95
C SER A 128 -9.19 -33.71 -11.49
N GLU A 129 -10.02 -33.08 -10.63
CA GLU A 129 -10.81 -31.91 -11.01
C GLU A 129 -9.95 -30.65 -11.19
N LEU A 130 -8.83 -30.58 -10.46
CA LEU A 130 -7.95 -29.41 -10.42
C LEU A 130 -6.69 -29.58 -11.27
N GLY A 131 -6.47 -30.72 -11.93
CA GLY A 131 -5.25 -31.00 -12.70
C GLY A 131 -5.00 -32.46 -13.01
#